data_AF-A0A527VZT7-F1
#
_entry.id   AF-A0A527VZT7-F1
#
_cell.length_a   1.000
_cell.length_b   1.000
_cell.length_c   1.000
_cell.angle_alpha   90.00
_cell.angle_beta   90.00
_cell.angle_gamma   90.00
#
_symmetry.space_group_name_H-M   'P 1'
#
loop_
_entity.id
_entity.type
_entity.pdbx_description
1 polymer ?
#
loop_
_entity_poly.entity_id
_entity_poly.type
_entity_poly.pdbx_seq_one_letter_code
_entity_poly.pdbx_strand_id
1 'polypeptide(L)' 'MDASPPPKSDLLIETKRLSKSFAGRVVLDQVDLRVRAGEIHGLIGPNGAGKSTLIKMLTMLLPP' A
#
# COMPACT_ATOMS: atom_id res chain seq x y z
N MET A 1 -24.29 -0.45 30.32
CA MET A 1 -22.82 -0.32 30.42
C MET A 1 -22.36 -0.18 28.99
N ASP A 2 -22.35 1.06 28.54
CA ASP A 2 -22.34 1.38 27.11
C ASP A 2 -20.89 1.55 26.69
N ALA A 3 -20.27 0.45 26.28
CA ALA A 3 -18.99 0.53 25.60
C ALA A 3 -19.25 1.12 24.21
N SER A 4 -19.02 2.43 24.06
CA SER A 4 -18.93 3.05 22.75
C SER A 4 -17.86 2.32 21.93
N PRO A 5 -18.09 2.03 20.64
CA PRO A 5 -17.07 1.39 19.81
C PRO A 5 -15.79 2.22 19.84
N PRO A 6 -14.61 1.57 19.80
CA PRO A 6 -13.35 2.29 19.74
C PRO A 6 -13.37 3.28 18.56
N PRO A 7 -12.75 4.46 18.70
CA PRO A 7 -12.68 5.42 17.62
C PRO A 7 -12.14 4.71 16.37
N LYS A 8 -12.88 4.80 15.26
CA LYS A 8 -12.41 4.26 13.98
C LYS A 8 -11.09 4.95 13.65
N SER A 9 -10.02 4.16 13.56
CA SER A 9 -8.77 4.64 12.98
C SER A 9 -9.06 5.17 11.60
N ASP A 10 -8.57 6.37 11.31
CA ASP A 10 -8.61 6.99 10.00
C ASP A 10 -7.55 6.39 9.05
N LEU A 11 -6.62 5.57 9.54
CA LEU A 11 -5.64 4.84 8.74
C LEU A 11 -6.32 3.69 7.97
N LEU A 12 -6.46 3.84 6.65
CA LEU A 12 -7.14 2.87 5.78
C LEU A 12 -6.18 1.86 5.15
N ILE A 13 -4.97 2.29 4.81
CA ILE A 13 -3.94 1.44 4.20
C ILE A 13 -2.66 1.60 5.02
N GLU A 14 -2.06 0.48 5.43
CA GLU A 14 -0.69 0.45 5.95
C GLU A 14 0.08 -0.68 5.27
N THR A 15 1.27 -0.37 4.77
CA THR A 15 2.26 -1.37 4.36
C THR A 15 3.48 -1.29 5.26
N LYS A 16 4.09 -2.44 5.53
CA LYS A 16 5.35 -2.55 6.27
C LYS A 16 6.35 -3.35 5.45
N ARG A 17 7.32 -2.66 4.87
CA ARG A 17 8.38 -3.19 3.99
C ARG A 17 7.85 -4.04 2.84
N LEU A 18 6.78 -3.58 2.18
CA LEU A 18 6.18 -4.31 1.07
C LEU A 18 7.20 -4.46 -0.05
N SER A 19 7.50 -5.69 -0.43
CA SER A 19 8.53 -6.00 -1.42
C SER A 19 7.95 -6.92 -2.48
N LYS A 20 8.37 -6.75 -3.72
CA LYS A 20 7.95 -7.63 -4.82
C LYS A 20 9.07 -7.83 -5.81
N SER A 21 9.29 -9.09 -6.16
CA SER A 21 10.21 -9.49 -7.22
C SER A 21 9.50 -10.36 -8.25
N PHE A 22 9.91 -10.23 -9.50
CA PHE A 22 9.49 -11.10 -10.60
C PHE A 22 10.72 -11.68 -11.26
N ALA A 23 10.82 -13.01 -11.33
CA ALA A 23 11.94 -13.72 -11.97
C ALA A 23 13.32 -13.17 -11.56
N GLY A 24 13.53 -12.92 -10.27
CA GLY A 24 14.78 -12.39 -9.71
C GLY A 24 14.97 -10.87 -9.83
N ARG A 25 14.11 -10.15 -10.55
CA ARG A 25 14.13 -8.68 -10.63
C ARG A 25 13.27 -8.08 -9.52
N VAL A 26 13.88 -7.27 -8.66
CA VAL A 26 13.17 -6.46 -7.65
C VAL A 26 12.38 -5.34 -8.36
N VAL A 27 11.09 -5.25 -8.06
CA VAL A 27 10.16 -4.24 -8.60
C VAL A 27 9.67 -3.28 -7.52
N LEU A 28 9.46 -3.79 -6.30
CA LEU A 28 9.24 -2.99 -5.10
C LEU A 28 10.23 -3.47 -4.04
N ASP A 29 10.87 -2.52 -3.36
CA ASP A 29 11.85 -2.81 -2.31
C ASP A 29 11.44 -2.06 -1.04
N GLN A 30 11.01 -2.83 -0.04
CA GLN A 30 10.68 -2.34 1.31
C GLN A 30 9.82 -1.07 1.35
N VAL A 31 8.70 -1.06 0.60
CA VAL A 31 7.80 0.09 0.55
C VAL A 31 6.95 0.18 1.83
N ASP A 32 7.14 1.27 2.56
CA ASP A 32 6.29 1.72 3.67
C ASP A 32 5.35 2.82 3.19
N LEU A 33 4.05 2.59 3.30
CA LEU A 33 3.00 3.51 2.89
C LEU A 33 1.89 3.53 3.94
N ARG A 34 1.39 4.73 4.23
CA ARG A 34 0.21 4.96 5.05
C ARG A 34 -0.74 5.87 4.29
N VAL A 35 -2.00 5.46 4.17
CA VAL A 35 -3.05 6.27 3.55
C VAL A 35 -4.20 6.42 4.55
N ARG A 36 -4.55 7.68 4.84
CA ARG A 36 -5.66 8.01 5.74
C ARG A 36 -6.93 8.33 4.96
N ALA A 37 -8.07 8.27 5.63
CA ALA A 37 -9.36 8.60 5.06
C ALA A 37 -9.39 10.05 4.56
N GLY A 38 -9.82 10.23 3.30
CA GLY A 38 -9.93 11.55 2.66
C GLY A 38 -8.63 12.06 2.02
N GLU A 39 -7.51 11.36 2.14
CA GLU A 39 -6.26 11.74 1.48
C GLU A 39 -6.26 11.37 -0.01
N ILE A 40 -5.63 12.22 -0.83
CA ILE A 40 -5.34 11.94 -2.23
C ILE A 40 -3.82 11.81 -2.38
N HIS A 41 -3.37 10.64 -2.82
CA HIS A 41 -1.95 10.35 -3.04
C HIS A 41 -1.65 10.24 -4.54
N GLY A 42 -0.60 10.93 -5.00
CA GLY A 42 -0.09 10.82 -6.36
C GLY A 42 1.12 9.88 -6.42
N LEU A 43 1.03 8.79 -7.18
CA LEU A 43 2.14 7.88 -7.41
C LEU A 43 2.81 8.18 -8.75
N ILE A 44 4.00 8.78 -8.72
CA ILE A 44 4.72 9.29 -9.90
C ILE A 44 6.06 8.58 -10.05
N GLY A 45 6.51 8.39 -11.28
CA GLY A 45 7.80 7.79 -11.60
C GLY A 45 7.87 7.27 -13.04
N PRO A 46 9.05 6.89 -13.53
CA PRO A 46 9.22 6.40 -14.90
C PRO A 46 8.50 5.07 -15.14
N ASN A 47 8.39 4.67 -16.41
CA ASN A 47 7.89 3.34 -16.76
C ASN A 47 8.79 2.26 -16.17
N GLY A 48 8.16 1.22 -15.60
CA GLY A 48 8.88 0.14 -14.91
C GLY A 48 9.24 0.42 -13.44
N ALA A 49 8.97 1.61 -12.90
CA ALA A 49 9.24 1.94 -11.49
C ALA A 49 8.36 1.21 -10.44
N GLY A 50 7.54 0.24 -10.84
CA GLY A 50 6.71 -0.54 -9.92
C GLY A 50 5.35 0.08 -9.55
N LYS A 51 4.96 1.24 -10.13
CA LYS A 51 3.71 1.94 -9.80
C LYS A 51 2.46 1.05 -9.86
N SER A 52 2.21 0.42 -11.01
CA SER A 52 1.06 -0.48 -11.18
C SER A 52 1.19 -1.75 -10.33
N THR A 53 2.40 -2.21 -10.04
CA THR A 53 2.65 -3.34 -9.14
C THR A 53 2.21 -3.00 -7.72
N LEU A 54 2.60 -1.82 -7.21
CA LEU A 54 2.19 -1.35 -5.89
C LEU A 54 0.67 -1.26 -5.79
N ILE A 55 0.01 -0.61 -6.76
CA ILE A 55 -1.45 -0.50 -6.77
C ILE A 55 -2.13 -1.88 -6.79
N LYS A 56 -1.64 -2.82 -7.63
CA LYS A 56 -2.20 -4.19 -7.68
C LYS A 56 -2.03 -4.93 -6.34
N MET A 57 -0.95 -4.71 -5.61
CA MET A 57 -0.75 -5.33 -4.30
C MET A 57 -1.67 -4.73 -3.24
N LEU A 58 -1.82 -3.40 -3.23
CA LEU A 58 -2.73 -2.71 -2.32
C LEU A 58 -4.20 -3.12 -2.54
N THR A 59 -4.57 -3.45 -3.77
CA THR A 59 -5.94 -3.88 -4.13
C THR A 59 -6.12 -5.40 -4.16
N MET A 60 -5.15 -6.18 -3.67
CA MET A 60 -5.19 -7.65 -3.62
C MET A 60 -5.32 -8.34 -5.01
N LEU A 61 -5.06 -7.62 -6.09
CA LEU A 61 -4.96 -8.17 -7.45
C LEU A 61 -3.61 -8.88 -7.69
N LEU A 62 -2.65 -8.67 -6.80
CA LEU A 62 -1.37 -9.34 -6.77
C LEU A 62 -1.04 -9.64 -5.31
N PRO A 63 -0.73 -10.89 -4.92
CA PRO A 63 -0.39 -11.19 -3.53
C PRO A 63 0.89 -10.48 -3.11
N PRO A 64 1.00 -10.11 -1.81
CA PRO A 64 2.21 -9.56 -1.22
C PRO A 64 3.42 -10.48 -1.47
#